data_AF-A0A1B1TTW1-F1
#
_entry.id   AF-A0A1B1TTW1-F1
#
_cell.length_a   1.000
_cell.length_b   1.000
_cell.length_c   1.000
_cell.angle_alpha   90.00
_cell.angle_beta   90.00
_cell.angle_gamma   90.00
#
_symmetry.space_group_name_H-M   'P 1'
#
loop_
_entity.id
_entity.type
_entity.pdbx_description
1 polymer ?
#
loop_
_entity_poly.entity_id
_entity_poly.type
_entity_poly.pdbx_seq_one_letter_code
_entity_poly.pdbx_strand_id
1 'polypeptide(L)'
;MKPASKAKNLARLEARLSPEVKALMQKAADIEGRSLTDFVVTSAQAAAYAVIERHNTLKLTLEDSEALANALLQPPEPNATLKQAAVRYQEEIAVHGA
;
A
#
# COMPACT_ATOMS: atom_id res chain seq x y z
N MET A 1 -19.56 -24.72 30.94
CA MET A 1 -18.80 -24.12 29.82
C MET A 1 -19.32 -22.71 29.56
N LYS A 2 -18.53 -21.66 29.77
CA LYS A 2 -18.83 -20.29 29.34
C LYS A 2 -18.24 -20.08 27.94
N PRO A 3 -18.95 -19.50 26.96
CA PRO A 3 -18.37 -19.23 25.66
C PRO A 3 -17.37 -18.08 25.79
N ALA A 4 -16.12 -18.33 25.44
CA ALA A 4 -15.12 -17.29 25.26
C ALA A 4 -15.41 -16.56 23.95
N SER A 5 -16.09 -15.41 24.03
CA SER A 5 -16.12 -14.46 22.93
C SER A 5 -14.70 -13.96 22.71
N LYS A 6 -14.08 -14.27 21.56
CA LYS A 6 -12.85 -13.62 21.12
C LYS A 6 -13.10 -12.12 21.12
N ALA A 7 -12.60 -11.40 22.12
CA ALA A 7 -12.56 -9.96 22.08
C ALA A 7 -11.81 -9.57 20.80
N LYS A 8 -12.43 -8.78 19.92
CA LYS A 8 -11.70 -8.14 18.83
C LYS A 8 -10.59 -7.32 19.48
N ASN A 9 -9.33 -7.67 19.24
CA ASN A 9 -8.19 -6.91 19.75
C ASN A 9 -8.23 -5.53 19.10
N LEU A 10 -8.80 -4.55 19.79
CA LEU A 10 -8.82 -3.16 19.35
C LEU A 10 -7.45 -2.55 19.62
N ALA A 11 -6.85 -1.94 18.59
CA ALA A 11 -5.64 -1.14 18.73
C ALA A 11 -6.01 0.34 18.87
N ARG A 12 -5.26 1.10 19.69
CA ARG A 12 -5.48 2.53 19.90
C ARG A 12 -4.46 3.33 19.10
N LEU A 13 -4.96 4.31 18.35
CA LEU A 13 -4.14 5.35 17.73
C LEU A 13 -4.15 6.59 18.65
N GLU A 14 -2.99 7.03 19.10
CA GLU A 14 -2.84 8.24 19.90
C GLU A 14 -2.19 9.35 19.05
N ALA A 15 -2.86 10.50 18.95
CA ALA A 15 -2.37 11.66 18.22
C ALA A 15 -2.70 12.95 18.99
N ARG A 16 -1.75 13.88 19.01
CA ARG A 16 -1.97 15.24 19.50
C ARG A 16 -2.32 16.14 18.33
N LEU A 17 -3.43 16.85 18.42
CA LEU A 17 -3.91 17.79 17.40
C LEU A 17 -3.87 19.20 17.97
N SER A 18 -3.55 20.19 17.12
CA SER A 18 -3.81 21.58 17.48
C SER A 18 -5.32 21.84 17.58
N PRO A 19 -5.75 22.85 18.35
CA PRO A 19 -7.17 23.22 18.43
C PRO A 19 -7.80 23.50 17.06
N GLU A 20 -7.05 24.14 16.17
CA GLU A 20 -7.46 24.48 14.81
C GLU A 20 -7.72 23.22 13.96
N VAL A 21 -6.81 22.25 14.00
CA VAL A 21 -6.96 20.98 13.28
C VAL A 21 -8.16 20.20 13.81
N LYS A 22 -8.35 20.15 15.14
CA LYS A 22 -9.51 19.52 15.75
C LYS A 22 -10.82 20.18 15.31
N ALA A 23 -10.87 21.52 15.29
CA ALA A 23 -12.06 22.27 14.88
C ALA A 23 -12.40 22.03 13.40
N LEU A 24 -11.39 21.99 12.53
CA LEU A 24 -11.56 21.67 11.12
C LEU A 24 -12.15 20.26 10.93
N MET A 25 -11.57 19.25 11.58
CA MET A 25 -12.05 17.87 11.50
C MET A 25 -13.46 17.72 12.08
N GLN A 26 -13.76 18.43 13.18
CA GLN A 26 -15.10 18.42 13.76
C GLN A 26 -16.13 18.97 12.79
N LYS A 27 -15.84 20.13 12.16
CA LYS A 27 -16.72 20.72 11.16
C LYS A 27 -16.98 19.78 9.98
N ALA A 28 -15.96 19.07 9.51
CA ALA A 28 -16.11 18.08 8.44
C ALA A 28 -16.98 16.89 8.87
N ALA A 29 -16.78 16.38 10.09
CA ALA A 29 -17.60 15.31 10.67
C ALA A 29 -19.08 15.73 10.81
N ASP A 30 -19.31 16.97 11.26
CA ASP A 30 -20.66 17.54 11.40
C ASP A 30 -21.38 17.66 10.05
N ILE A 31 -20.68 18.10 9.00
CA ILE A 31 -21.21 18.17 7.62
C ILE A 31 -21.63 16.78 7.12
N GLU A 32 -20.86 15.74 7.45
CA GLU A 32 -21.17 14.37 7.07
C GLU A 32 -22.16 13.66 8.01
N GLY A 33 -22.60 14.32 9.10
CA GLY A 33 -23.55 13.76 10.05
C GLY A 33 -23.01 12.59 10.86
N ARG A 34 -21.70 12.54 11.11
CA ARG A 34 -21.03 11.47 11.86
C ARG A 34 -20.15 11.99 12.97
N SER A 35 -19.78 11.11 13.91
CA SER A 35 -18.91 11.49 15.02
C SER A 35 -17.50 11.83 14.54
N LEU A 36 -16.79 12.71 15.26
CA LEU A 36 -15.38 13.04 14.97
C LEU A 36 -14.50 11.79 14.96
N THR A 37 -14.70 10.86 15.90
CA THR A 37 -13.92 9.62 15.96
C THR A 37 -14.13 8.77 14.72
N ASP A 38 -15.39 8.58 14.30
CA ASP A 38 -15.72 7.83 13.08
C ASP A 38 -15.11 8.52 11.84
N PHE A 39 -15.30 9.83 11.73
CA PHE A 39 -14.72 10.63 10.65
C PHE A 39 -13.20 10.44 10.55
N VAL A 40 -12.47 10.54 11.66
CA VAL A 40 -11.00 10.40 11.69
C VAL A 40 -10.58 8.98 11.29
N VAL A 41 -11.23 7.96 11.84
CA VAL A 41 -10.87 6.55 11.56
C VAL A 41 -11.11 6.23 10.08
N THR A 42 -12.28 6.56 9.54
CA THR A 42 -12.59 6.31 8.13
C THR A 42 -11.69 7.12 7.20
N SER A 43 -11.41 8.39 7.53
CA SER A 43 -10.56 9.24 6.70
C SER A 43 -9.11 8.74 6.68
N ALA A 44 -8.58 8.33 7.83
CA ALA A 44 -7.24 7.74 7.92
C ALA A 44 -7.16 6.42 7.14
N GLN A 45 -8.20 5.58 7.22
CA GLN A 45 -8.28 4.34 6.46
C GLN A 45 -8.33 4.59 4.95
N ALA A 46 -9.17 5.53 4.48
CA ALA A 46 -9.26 5.90 3.07
C ALA A 46 -7.92 6.44 2.53
N ALA A 47 -7.25 7.30 3.31
CA ALA A 47 -5.94 7.82 2.96
C ALA A 47 -4.89 6.70 2.88
N ALA A 48 -4.90 5.75 3.82
CA ALA A 48 -4.00 4.61 3.81
C ALA A 48 -4.21 3.74 2.56
N TYR A 49 -5.45 3.45 2.19
CA TYR A 49 -5.74 2.71 0.96
C TYR A 49 -5.26 3.44 -0.29
N ALA A 50 -5.50 4.74 -0.40
CA ALA A 50 -5.06 5.54 -1.54
C ALA A 50 -3.53 5.53 -1.69
N VAL A 51 -2.79 5.60 -0.56
CA VAL A 51 -1.32 5.51 -0.57
C VAL A 51 -0.87 4.13 -1.05
N ILE A 52 -1.44 3.05 -0.50
CA ILE A 52 -1.09 1.68 -0.89
C ILE A 52 -1.39 1.44 -2.39
N GLU A 53 -2.57 1.84 -2.85
CA GLU A 53 -2.98 1.69 -4.24
C GLU A 53 -2.05 2.45 -5.18
N ARG A 54 -1.67 3.69 -4.84
CA ARG A 54 -0.74 4.50 -5.62
C ARG A 54 0.64 3.86 -5.74
N HIS A 55 1.11 3.14 -4.72
CA HIS A 55 2.40 2.46 -4.73
C HIS A 55 2.37 1.07 -5.39
N ASN A 56 1.23 0.39 -5.33
CA ASN A 56 1.10 -0.98 -5.84
C ASN A 56 0.50 -1.06 -7.25
N THR A 57 -0.01 0.04 -7.79
CA THR A 57 -0.62 0.07 -9.13
C THR A 57 0.30 0.75 -10.12
N LEU A 58 0.65 0.04 -11.18
CA LEU A 58 1.32 0.60 -12.35
C LEU A 58 0.24 1.12 -13.32
N LYS A 59 0.09 2.44 -13.44
CA LYS A 59 -0.79 3.03 -14.46
C LYS A 59 -0.02 3.12 -15.77
N LEU A 60 -0.49 2.39 -16.77
CA LEU A 60 0.11 2.32 -18.08
C LEU A 60 -0.68 3.16 -19.09
N THR A 61 0.02 3.77 -20.04
CA THR A 61 -0.63 4.28 -21.25
C THR A 61 -1.13 3.09 -22.10
N LEU A 62 -1.90 3.36 -23.15
CA LEU A 62 -2.30 2.31 -24.08
C LEU A 62 -1.08 1.62 -24.71
N GLU A 63 -0.11 2.42 -25.16
CA GLU A 63 1.15 1.91 -25.76
C GLU A 63 1.93 1.04 -24.77
N ASP A 64 2.09 1.50 -23.52
CA ASP A 64 2.79 0.71 -22.51
C ASP A 64 2.02 -0.58 -22.16
N SER A 65 0.68 -0.52 -22.19
CA SER A 65 -0.17 -1.69 -21.92
C SER A 65 -0.02 -2.74 -23.02
N GLU A 66 0.03 -2.32 -24.28
CA GLU A 66 0.29 -3.20 -25.41
C GLU A 66 1.71 -3.78 -25.35
N ALA A 67 2.71 -2.96 -25.02
CA ALA A 67 4.09 -3.41 -24.85
C ALA A 67 4.21 -4.46 -23.74
N LEU A 68 3.56 -4.22 -22.59
CA LEU A 68 3.53 -5.17 -21.48
C LEU A 68 2.79 -6.46 -21.87
N ALA A 69 1.62 -6.36 -22.49
CA ALA A 69 0.85 -7.52 -22.91
C ALA A 69 1.64 -8.40 -23.91
N ASN A 70 2.28 -7.77 -24.89
CA ASN A 70 3.15 -8.47 -25.84
C ASN A 70 4.33 -9.14 -25.13
N ALA A 71 4.98 -8.47 -24.17
CA ALA A 71 6.08 -9.06 -23.40
C ALA A 71 5.63 -10.25 -22.51
N LEU A 72 4.37 -10.27 -22.05
CA LEU A 72 3.82 -11.40 -21.28
C LEU A 72 3.39 -12.57 -22.18
N LEU A 73 2.80 -12.29 -23.35
CA LEU A 73 2.30 -13.30 -24.27
C LEU A 73 3.40 -13.88 -25.16
N GLN A 74 4.40 -13.06 -25.49
CA GLN A 74 5.55 -13.40 -26.32
C GLN A 74 6.83 -12.96 -25.61
N PRO A 75 7.22 -13.67 -24.53
CA PRO A 75 8.37 -13.26 -23.71
C PRO A 75 9.66 -13.26 -24.54
N PRO A 76 10.38 -12.13 -24.62
CA PRO A 76 11.63 -12.06 -25.35
C PRO A 76 12.74 -12.80 -24.60
N GLU A 77 13.68 -13.36 -25.35
CA GLU A 77 14.88 -13.97 -24.79
C GLU A 77 15.75 -12.93 -24.06
N PRO A 78 16.27 -13.23 -22.85
CA PRO A 78 17.18 -12.34 -22.16
C PRO A 78 18.43 -12.04 -22.99
N ASN A 79 18.81 -10.77 -23.10
CA ASN A 79 20.01 -10.37 -23.81
C ASN A 79 21.30 -10.77 -23.04
N ALA A 80 22.46 -10.65 -23.70
CA ALA A 80 23.75 -11.05 -23.12
C ALA A 80 24.06 -10.32 -21.80
N THR A 81 23.70 -9.04 -21.70
CA THR A 81 23.91 -8.23 -20.49
C THR A 81 23.05 -8.71 -19.32
N LEU A 82 21.78 -9.04 -19.55
CA LEU A 82 20.90 -9.61 -18.51
C LEU A 82 21.39 -10.98 -18.05
N LYS A 83 21.86 -11.83 -18.98
CA LYS A 83 22.45 -13.13 -18.64
C LYS A 83 23.68 -12.98 -17.75
N GLN A 84 24.60 -12.06 -18.08
CA GLN A 84 25.78 -11.78 -17.26
C GLN A 84 25.43 -11.21 -15.88
N ALA A 85 24.44 -10.31 -15.80
CA ALA A 85 23.99 -9.76 -14.53
C ALA A 85 23.40 -10.82 -13.59
N ALA A 86 22.66 -11.80 -14.14
CA ALA A 86 22.12 -12.91 -13.37
C ALA A 86 23.23 -13.81 -12.80
N VAL A 87 24.28 -14.09 -13.59
CA VAL A 87 25.46 -14.86 -13.12
C VAL A 87 26.15 -14.14 -11.97
N ARG A 88 26.45 -12.85 -12.12
CA ARG A 88 27.08 -12.04 -11.06
C ARG A 88 26.26 -12.06 -9.76
N TYR A 89 24.95 -11.92 -9.85
CA TYR A 89 24.06 -11.96 -8.69
C TYR A 89 24.10 -13.32 -7.97
N GLN A 90 24.12 -14.42 -8.73
CA GLN A 90 24.24 -15.77 -8.16
C GLN A 90 25.58 -15.97 -7.43
N GLU A 91 26.68 -15.46 -8.00
CA GLU A 91 28.00 -15.49 -7.37
C GLU A 91 28.02 -14.66 -6.07
N GLU A 92 27.45 -13.46 -6.07
CA GLU A 92 27.39 -12.58 -4.89
C GLU A 92 26.59 -13.20 -3.74
N ILE A 93 25.45 -13.83 -4.03
CA ILE A 93 24.64 -14.54 -3.03
C ILE A 93 25.36 -15.80 -2.52
N ALA A 94 26.02 -16.55 -3.39
CA ALA A 94 26.78 -17.73 -2.98
C ALA A 94 27.95 -17.38 -2.05
N VAL A 95 28.53 -16.19 -2.19
CA VAL A 95 29.66 -15.71 -1.36
C VAL A 95 29.21 -15.15 0.00
N HIS A 96 28.02 -14.54 0.10
CA HIS A 96 27.51 -13.92 1.34
C HIS A 96 26.51 -14.79 2.12
N GLY A 97 26.12 -15.95 1.58
CA GLY A 97 25.17 -16.89 2.19
C GLY A 97 25.79 -18.09 2.91
N ALA A 98 27.11 -18.10 3.16
CA ALA A 98 27.83 -19.16 3.88
C ALA A 98 28.34 -18.69 5.25
#